data_AF-A0A2D6CTI8-F1
#
_entry.id   AF-A0A2D6CTI8-F1
#
_cell.length_a   1.000
_cell.length_b   1.000
_cell.length_c   1.000
_cell.angle_alpha   90.00
_cell.angle_beta   90.00
_cell.angle_gamma   90.00
#
_symmetry.space_group_name_H-M   'P 1'
#
loop_
_entity.id
_entity.type
_entity.pdbx_description
1 polymer ?
#
loop_
_entity_poly.entity_id
_entity_poly.type
_entity_poly.pdbx_seq_one_letter_code
_entity_poly.pdbx_strand_id
1 'polypeptide(L)'
;MTFNLRVGGRQDCPPHAWPQRCQIASRLIQASDPDIIGTQEGTYGQLRDLRSHLQDYDWIGLGRGGGSRGEFMAVFYRPTRLEPVEFDHFWLSDAPTTAASITWGNRWVRMVTWVRFHDRRTDRGFYVLNTHLDYTSAQSREQSAQLILDRVRTFDPQLPVLITGDFGEPASSGIAHRRLVGTGEFRDTWREAITKGPEVGTFHRYRGAVGGGERIDWMLVRGAMRTLRAEIVTYAENGEYPSDHYPVIAQLEWQSGDRRDHGVHGQGESSGHER
;
A
#
# COMPACT_ATOMS: atom_id res chain seq x y z
N MET A 1 3.68 -3.95 4.00
CA MET A 1 3.99 -2.74 4.79
C MET A 1 3.38 -1.53 4.09
N THR A 2 2.87 -0.55 4.84
CA THR A 2 2.62 0.81 4.35
C THR A 2 3.50 1.79 5.11
N PHE A 3 4.13 2.74 4.42
CA PHE A 3 5.09 3.65 5.03
C PHE A 3 5.18 5.01 4.31
N ASN A 4 4.65 6.06 4.94
CA ASN A 4 4.88 7.42 4.48
C ASN A 4 6.34 7.79 4.75
N LEU A 5 7.11 8.10 3.70
CA LEU A 5 8.55 8.35 3.78
C LEU A 5 8.90 9.78 4.18
N ARG A 6 7.91 10.66 4.30
CA ARG A 6 8.07 12.11 4.41
C ARG A 6 8.81 12.72 3.22
N VAL A 7 8.14 13.63 2.52
CA VAL A 7 8.74 14.34 1.39
C VAL A 7 10.03 15.05 1.79
N GLY A 8 11.09 14.85 1.02
CA GLY A 8 12.38 15.52 1.23
C GLY A 8 12.25 16.99 0.85
N GLY A 9 12.46 17.90 1.82
CA GLY A 9 12.36 19.33 1.58
C GLY A 9 13.32 20.15 2.44
N ARG A 10 13.53 21.41 2.05
CA ARG A 10 14.40 22.36 2.79
C ARG A 10 13.96 22.63 4.23
N GLN A 11 12.72 22.27 4.58
CA GLN A 11 12.16 22.43 5.92
C GLN A 11 12.64 21.32 6.87
N ASP A 12 13.02 20.16 6.33
CA ASP A 12 13.52 19.04 7.12
C ASP A 12 15.06 19.14 7.17
N CYS A 13 15.55 20.06 8.01
CA CYS A 13 16.98 20.19 8.32
C CYS A 13 17.46 19.04 9.24
N PRO A 14 18.78 18.79 9.35
CA PRO A 14 19.31 17.83 10.32
C PRO A 14 18.72 18.05 11.73
N PRO A 15 18.32 16.97 12.43
CA PRO A 15 18.56 15.56 12.10
C PRO A 15 17.56 14.92 11.12
N HIS A 16 16.52 15.62 10.68
CA HIS A 16 15.43 15.05 9.87
C HIS A 16 15.64 15.16 8.35
N ALA A 17 16.85 15.47 7.90
CA ALA A 17 17.14 15.55 6.47
C ALA A 17 17.08 14.16 5.81
N TRP A 18 16.63 14.12 4.55
CA TRP A 18 16.40 12.88 3.81
C TRP A 18 17.61 11.93 3.77
N PRO A 19 18.87 12.37 3.53
CA PRO A 19 20.00 11.43 3.46
C PRO A 19 20.20 10.61 4.73
N GLN A 20 20.05 11.22 5.91
CA GLN A 20 20.12 10.55 7.21
C GLN A 20 18.95 9.58 7.36
N ARG A 21 17.73 10.09 7.12
CA ARG A 21 16.49 9.31 7.22
C ARG A 21 16.46 8.10 6.30
N CYS A 22 16.99 8.23 5.07
CA CYS A 22 17.04 7.17 4.08
C CYS A 22 17.82 5.95 4.60
N GLN A 23 18.92 6.17 5.32
CA GLN A 23 19.71 5.08 5.90
C GLN A 23 18.95 4.35 7.01
N ILE A 24 18.32 5.10 7.91
CA ILE A 24 17.50 4.55 9.00
C ILE A 24 16.29 3.80 8.43
N ALA A 25 15.62 4.37 7.41
CA ALA A 25 14.49 3.76 6.72
C ALA A 25 14.90 2.45 6.04
N SER A 26 16.07 2.41 5.40
CA SER A 26 16.60 1.21 4.76
C SER A 26 16.85 0.09 5.76
N ARG A 27 17.48 0.41 6.91
CA ARG A 27 17.72 -0.56 7.99
C ARG A 27 16.43 -1.08 8.60
N LEU A 28 15.45 -0.20 8.85
CA LEU A 28 14.11 -0.59 9.29
C LEU A 28 13.49 -1.60 8.33
N ILE A 29 13.49 -1.27 7.03
CA ILE A 29 12.86 -2.11 6.01
C ILE A 29 13.57 -3.46 5.92
N GLN A 30 14.91 -3.48 5.90
CA GLN A 30 15.69 -4.71 5.89
C GLN A 30 15.41 -5.59 7.12
N ALA A 31 15.35 -4.98 8.31
CA ALA A 31 15.05 -5.71 9.55
C ALA A 31 13.60 -6.23 9.59
N SER A 32 12.67 -5.53 8.93
CA SER A 32 11.25 -5.90 8.87
C SER A 32 10.94 -6.90 7.77
N ASP A 33 11.83 -7.07 6.79
CA ASP A 33 11.75 -8.02 5.66
C ASP A 33 10.39 -8.07 4.93
N PRO A 34 9.72 -6.95 4.60
CA PRO A 34 8.39 -7.00 3.97
C PRO A 34 8.47 -7.52 2.53
N ASP A 35 7.52 -8.35 2.10
CA ASP A 35 7.44 -8.74 0.68
C ASP A 35 7.03 -7.57 -0.23
N ILE A 36 6.21 -6.65 0.30
CA ILE A 36 5.60 -5.51 -0.40
C ILE A 36 5.58 -4.30 0.52
N ILE A 37 5.89 -3.13 -0.04
CA ILE A 37 5.87 -1.84 0.64
C ILE A 37 5.11 -0.83 -0.22
N GLY A 38 3.96 -0.36 0.26
CA GLY A 38 3.34 0.86 -0.24
C GLY A 38 4.01 2.06 0.42
N THR A 39 4.68 2.90 -0.37
CA THR A 39 5.34 4.12 0.12
C THR A 39 4.56 5.37 -0.28
N GLN A 40 4.52 6.38 0.57
CA GLN A 40 3.91 7.68 0.26
C GLN A 40 4.95 8.80 0.41
N GLU A 41 4.68 9.94 -0.24
CA GLU A 41 5.51 11.18 -0.23
C GLU A 41 6.93 11.08 -0.80
N GLY A 42 7.41 9.89 -1.15
CA GLY A 42 8.72 9.74 -1.79
C GLY A 42 8.75 10.46 -3.14
N THR A 43 9.70 11.37 -3.33
CA THR A 43 10.01 11.90 -4.67
C THR A 43 10.84 10.91 -5.48
N TYR A 44 10.93 11.09 -6.80
CA TYR A 44 11.75 10.21 -7.65
C TYR A 44 13.20 10.05 -7.15
N GLY A 45 13.82 11.15 -6.70
CA GLY A 45 15.16 11.11 -6.10
C GLY A 45 15.20 10.25 -4.83
N GLN A 46 14.27 10.50 -3.90
CA GLN A 46 14.18 9.73 -2.65
C GLN A 46 13.97 8.24 -2.91
N LEU A 47 13.09 7.88 -3.85
CA LEU A 47 12.84 6.47 -4.17
C LEU A 47 14.08 5.79 -4.78
N ARG A 48 14.85 6.50 -5.60
CA ARG A 48 16.12 5.99 -6.13
C ARG A 48 17.18 5.80 -5.05
N ASP A 49 17.29 6.76 -4.12
CA ASP A 49 18.20 6.66 -2.98
C ASP A 49 17.84 5.43 -2.13
N LEU A 50 16.55 5.28 -1.79
CA LEU A 50 16.05 4.14 -1.02
C LEU A 50 16.32 2.81 -1.74
N ARG A 51 16.01 2.73 -3.04
CA ARG A 51 16.27 1.55 -3.88
C ARG A 51 17.74 1.16 -3.93
N SER A 52 18.67 2.12 -3.84
CA SER A 52 20.11 1.85 -3.86
C SER A 52 20.58 1.08 -2.62
N HIS A 53 19.87 1.23 -1.49
CA HIS A 53 20.10 0.48 -0.26
C HIS A 53 19.27 -0.80 -0.16
N LEU A 54 18.15 -0.87 -0.88
CA LEU A 54 17.24 -2.02 -0.92
C LEU A 54 17.44 -2.84 -2.20
N GLN A 55 18.60 -3.50 -2.31
CA GLN A 55 19.02 -4.16 -3.56
C GLN A 55 18.07 -5.26 -4.04
N ASP A 56 17.44 -5.96 -3.09
CA ASP A 56 16.52 -7.08 -3.29
C ASP A 56 15.07 -6.67 -3.60
N TYR A 57 14.80 -5.37 -3.73
CA TYR A 57 13.48 -4.85 -4.06
C TYR A 57 13.49 -4.25 -5.46
N ASP A 58 12.35 -4.19 -6.12
CA ASP A 58 12.11 -3.27 -7.23
C ASP A 58 10.87 -2.44 -6.92
N TRP A 59 10.55 -1.44 -7.73
CA TRP A 59 9.37 -0.60 -7.48
C TRP A 59 8.63 -0.19 -8.76
N ILE A 60 7.31 -0.06 -8.63
CA ILE A 60 6.42 0.50 -9.65
C ILE A 60 5.75 1.75 -9.09
N GLY A 61 5.68 2.79 -9.91
CA GLY A 61 4.93 4.00 -9.58
C GLY A 61 5.20 5.15 -10.54
N LEU A 62 4.28 6.11 -10.51
CA LEU A 62 4.38 7.37 -11.21
C LEU A 62 4.28 8.52 -10.19
N GLY A 63 5.00 9.60 -10.45
CA GLY A 63 4.84 10.81 -9.66
C GLY A 63 3.48 11.44 -9.91
N ARG A 64 2.86 12.01 -8.86
CA ARG A 64 1.52 12.61 -8.95
C ARG A 64 1.38 13.73 -9.98
N GLY A 65 2.48 14.36 -10.38
CA GLY A 65 2.52 15.35 -11.47
C GLY A 65 2.67 14.75 -12.87
N GLY A 66 2.65 13.42 -12.99
CA GLY A 66 2.98 12.67 -14.19
C GLY A 66 4.49 12.39 -14.33
N GLY A 67 4.84 11.21 -14.85
CA GLY A 67 6.23 10.79 -15.04
C GLY A 67 7.01 10.81 -13.72
N SER A 68 8.13 11.52 -13.67
CA SER A 68 8.98 11.64 -12.48
C SER A 68 8.63 12.81 -11.55
N ARG A 69 7.54 13.55 -11.81
CA ARG A 69 7.24 14.82 -11.11
C ARG A 69 6.37 14.60 -9.87
N GLY A 70 6.78 15.24 -8.78
CA GLY A 70 6.06 15.25 -7.52
C GLY A 70 6.29 14.00 -6.66
N GLU A 71 5.46 13.87 -5.65
CA GLU A 71 5.42 12.72 -4.73
C GLU A 71 4.85 11.49 -5.43
N PHE A 72 5.31 10.31 -5.00
CA PHE A 72 4.88 9.02 -5.51
C PHE A 72 4.07 8.28 -4.46
N MET A 73 3.17 7.44 -4.95
CA MET A 73 2.56 6.34 -4.20
C MET A 73 3.17 5.04 -4.71
N ALA A 74 4.49 4.87 -4.54
CA ALA A 74 5.22 3.76 -5.15
C ALA A 74 4.98 2.44 -4.40
N VAL A 75 4.92 1.34 -5.15
CA VAL A 75 4.82 -0.02 -4.64
C VAL A 75 6.17 -0.69 -4.82
N PHE A 76 6.92 -0.85 -3.73
CA PHE A 76 8.12 -1.69 -3.71
C PHE A 76 7.73 -3.14 -3.48
N TYR A 77 8.44 -4.08 -4.11
CA TYR A 77 8.18 -5.51 -4.00
C TYR A 77 9.47 -6.32 -4.17
N ARG A 78 9.47 -7.58 -3.70
CA ARG A 78 10.58 -8.52 -3.92
C ARG A 78 10.42 -9.25 -5.27
N PRO A 79 11.21 -8.94 -6.32
CA PRO A 79 11.03 -9.53 -7.64
C PRO A 79 11.37 -11.03 -7.70
N THR A 80 12.15 -11.53 -6.74
CA THR A 80 12.43 -12.97 -6.58
C THR A 80 11.19 -13.78 -6.19
N ARG A 81 10.17 -13.13 -5.64
CA ARG A 81 8.89 -13.74 -5.25
C ARG A 81 7.72 -13.25 -6.09
N LEU A 82 7.65 -11.95 -6.34
CA LEU A 82 6.47 -11.30 -6.88
C LEU A 82 6.75 -10.79 -8.29
N GLU A 83 5.97 -11.28 -9.24
CA GLU A 83 5.99 -10.85 -10.63
C GLU A 83 4.88 -9.85 -10.89
N PRO A 84 5.18 -8.58 -11.24
CA PRO A 84 4.16 -7.67 -11.70
C PRO A 84 3.67 -8.11 -13.08
N VAL A 85 2.39 -8.46 -13.17
CA VAL A 85 1.76 -8.95 -14.41
C VAL A 85 0.92 -7.87 -15.08
N GLU A 86 0.53 -6.85 -14.32
CA GLU A 86 -0.21 -5.69 -14.81
C GLU A 86 -0.05 -4.55 -13.79
N PHE A 87 -0.01 -3.30 -14.24
CA PHE A 87 -0.06 -2.15 -13.36
C PHE A 87 -0.62 -0.95 -14.09
N ASP A 88 -1.23 -0.03 -13.35
CA ASP A 88 -1.57 1.29 -13.85
C ASP A 88 -1.74 2.28 -12.69
N HIS A 89 -2.17 3.49 -13.04
CA HIS A 89 -2.29 4.63 -12.16
C HIS A 89 -3.61 5.34 -12.45
N PHE A 90 -4.18 5.97 -11.43
CA PHE A 90 -5.28 6.91 -11.66
C PHE A 90 -5.29 8.03 -10.63
N TRP A 91 -5.70 9.21 -11.08
CA TRP A 91 -5.80 10.40 -10.24
C TRP A 91 -7.16 10.45 -9.53
N LEU A 92 -7.12 10.88 -8.28
CA LEU A 92 -8.30 10.99 -7.43
C LEU A 92 -8.99 12.32 -7.71
N SER A 93 -9.81 12.30 -8.77
CA SER A 93 -10.56 13.44 -9.32
C SER A 93 -11.66 12.94 -10.26
N ASP A 94 -12.43 13.87 -10.83
CA ASP A 94 -13.41 13.58 -11.90
C ASP A 94 -12.77 13.20 -13.24
N ALA A 95 -11.45 13.42 -13.41
CA ALA A 95 -10.69 13.08 -14.60
C ALA A 95 -9.57 12.07 -14.28
N PRO A 96 -9.89 10.85 -13.84
CA PRO A 96 -8.92 9.92 -13.24
C PRO A 96 -7.81 9.42 -14.18
N THR A 97 -7.97 9.57 -15.49
CA THR A 97 -6.98 9.22 -16.52
C THR A 97 -6.12 10.41 -16.94
N THR A 98 -6.38 11.61 -16.40
CA THR A 98 -5.62 12.82 -16.72
C THR A 98 -4.57 13.07 -15.67
N ALA A 99 -3.30 13.10 -16.08
CA ALA A 99 -2.21 13.34 -15.15
C ALA A 99 -2.37 14.70 -14.44
N ALA A 100 -2.12 14.71 -13.13
CA ALA A 100 -2.18 15.89 -12.27
C ALA A 100 -3.58 16.54 -12.12
N SER A 101 -4.66 15.84 -12.46
CA SER A 101 -6.01 16.36 -12.29
C SER A 101 -6.39 16.52 -10.81
N ILE A 102 -7.17 17.57 -10.53
CA ILE A 102 -7.62 17.95 -9.18
C ILE A 102 -8.94 18.73 -9.29
N THR A 103 -10.05 18.13 -8.84
CA THR A 103 -11.39 18.69 -9.09
C THR A 103 -12.31 18.74 -7.87
N TRP A 104 -11.96 18.06 -6.77
CA TRP A 104 -12.81 17.95 -5.57
C TRP A 104 -12.42 18.94 -4.45
N GLY A 105 -11.79 20.06 -4.82
CA GLY A 105 -11.42 21.14 -3.89
C GLY A 105 -10.25 20.84 -2.95
N ASN A 106 -9.60 19.66 -3.05
CA ASN A 106 -8.29 19.45 -2.42
C ASN A 106 -7.23 20.37 -3.05
N ARG A 107 -6.21 20.71 -2.28
CA ARG A 107 -5.09 21.55 -2.74
C ARG A 107 -4.01 20.75 -3.48
N TRP A 108 -3.81 19.51 -3.05
CA TRP A 108 -2.74 18.66 -3.55
C TRP A 108 -3.30 17.58 -4.45
N VAL A 109 -2.65 17.34 -5.59
CA VAL A 109 -2.97 16.21 -6.45
C VAL A 109 -2.83 14.92 -5.66
N ARG A 110 -3.81 14.02 -5.77
CA ARG A 110 -3.79 12.68 -5.15
C ARG A 110 -4.01 11.63 -6.23
N MET A 111 -3.42 10.46 -6.07
CA MET A 111 -3.53 9.37 -7.04
C MET A 111 -3.31 8.02 -6.37
N VAL A 112 -3.61 6.97 -7.11
CA VAL A 112 -3.38 5.59 -6.76
C VAL A 112 -2.40 4.98 -7.75
N THR A 113 -1.46 4.19 -7.25
CA THR A 113 -0.74 3.18 -8.04
C THR A 113 -1.34 1.83 -7.72
N TRP A 114 -1.62 1.01 -8.73
CA TRP A 114 -2.03 -0.36 -8.51
C TRP A 114 -1.22 -1.34 -9.35
N VAL A 115 -0.98 -2.52 -8.80
CA VAL A 115 -0.22 -3.60 -9.44
C VAL A 115 -0.97 -4.91 -9.20
N ARG A 116 -1.20 -5.68 -10.26
CA ARG A 116 -1.54 -7.09 -10.18
C ARG A 116 -0.24 -7.87 -10.13
N PHE A 117 -0.07 -8.68 -9.10
CA PHE A 117 1.07 -9.55 -8.91
C PHE A 117 0.69 -11.01 -9.12
N HIS A 118 1.65 -11.79 -9.62
CA HIS A 118 1.71 -13.24 -9.47
C HIS A 118 2.75 -13.58 -8.40
N ASP A 119 2.34 -14.30 -7.35
CA ASP A 119 3.24 -14.81 -6.31
C ASP A 119 3.83 -16.15 -6.76
N ARG A 120 5.10 -16.12 -7.20
CA ARG A 120 5.84 -17.29 -7.68
C ARG A 120 5.94 -18.42 -6.65
N ARG A 121 5.80 -18.12 -5.35
CA ARG A 121 5.88 -19.13 -4.29
C ARG A 121 4.58 -19.89 -4.10
N THR A 122 3.45 -19.26 -4.38
CA THR A 122 2.12 -19.84 -4.11
C THR A 122 1.31 -20.09 -5.37
N ASP A 123 1.81 -19.63 -6.52
CA ASP A 123 1.16 -19.66 -7.83
C ASP A 123 -0.21 -18.96 -7.82
N ARG A 124 -0.29 -17.81 -7.13
CA ARG A 124 -1.53 -17.06 -6.92
C ARG A 124 -1.43 -15.63 -7.38
N GLY A 125 -2.53 -15.13 -7.93
CA GLY A 125 -2.70 -13.72 -8.28
C GLY A 125 -3.29 -12.90 -7.13
N PHE A 126 -2.93 -11.62 -7.05
CA PHE A 126 -3.60 -10.63 -6.20
C PHE A 126 -3.29 -9.21 -6.68
N TYR A 127 -4.11 -8.25 -6.26
CA TYR A 127 -3.87 -6.83 -6.52
C TYR A 127 -3.31 -6.14 -5.27
N VAL A 128 -2.44 -5.17 -5.49
CA VAL A 128 -2.01 -4.19 -4.50
C VAL A 128 -2.38 -2.80 -5.01
N LEU A 129 -3.01 -2.00 -4.17
CA LEU A 129 -3.18 -0.56 -4.37
C LEU A 129 -2.38 0.17 -3.29
N ASN A 130 -1.74 1.26 -3.70
CA ASN A 130 -1.13 2.20 -2.78
C ASN A 130 -1.62 3.61 -3.07
N THR A 131 -1.98 4.34 -2.01
CA THR A 131 -2.55 5.67 -2.12
C THR A 131 -2.05 6.60 -1.03
N HIS A 132 -2.21 7.90 -1.27
CA HIS A 132 -2.11 8.93 -0.25
C HIS A 132 -3.33 9.82 -0.44
N LEU A 133 -4.26 9.85 0.52
CA LEU A 133 -5.46 10.69 0.42
C LEU A 133 -5.19 12.12 0.91
N ASP A 134 -6.10 13.04 0.62
CA ASP A 134 -5.94 14.42 1.07
C ASP A 134 -6.21 14.56 2.57
N TYR A 135 -5.28 15.14 3.33
CA TYR A 135 -5.47 15.37 4.77
C TYR A 135 -6.36 16.58 5.10
N THR A 136 -6.60 17.49 4.15
CA THR A 136 -7.35 18.75 4.39
C THR A 136 -8.82 18.70 3.98
N SER A 137 -9.16 17.99 2.91
CA SER A 137 -10.49 17.98 2.31
C SER A 137 -11.21 16.65 2.58
N ALA A 138 -12.17 16.67 3.51
CA ALA A 138 -13.03 15.53 3.79
C ALA A 138 -13.87 15.10 2.56
N GLN A 139 -14.34 16.07 1.77
CA GLN A 139 -15.04 15.81 0.51
C GLN A 139 -14.15 15.03 -0.46
N SER A 140 -12.91 15.48 -0.65
CA SER A 140 -11.96 14.79 -1.52
C SER A 140 -11.66 13.37 -1.02
N ARG A 141 -11.53 13.15 0.29
CA ARG A 141 -11.36 11.80 0.86
C ARG A 141 -12.56 10.90 0.61
N GLU A 142 -13.78 11.40 0.77
CA GLU A 142 -15.00 10.64 0.51
C GLU A 142 -15.12 10.24 -0.96
N GLN A 143 -14.93 11.19 -1.88
CA GLN A 143 -14.95 10.93 -3.32
C GLN A 143 -13.81 9.98 -3.74
N SER A 144 -12.63 10.14 -3.14
CA SER A 144 -11.49 9.25 -3.38
C SER A 144 -11.79 7.81 -2.97
N ALA A 145 -12.39 7.62 -1.79
CA ALA A 145 -12.78 6.30 -1.32
C ALA A 145 -13.82 5.65 -2.24
N GLN A 146 -14.80 6.43 -2.70
CA GLN A 146 -15.79 5.95 -3.66
C GLN A 146 -15.15 5.56 -5.00
N LEU A 147 -14.28 6.40 -5.56
CA LEU A 147 -13.58 6.09 -6.81
C LEU A 147 -12.69 4.84 -6.68
N ILE A 148 -12.01 4.66 -5.53
CA ILE A 148 -11.22 3.45 -5.26
C ILE A 148 -12.12 2.21 -5.27
N LEU A 149 -13.28 2.25 -4.60
CA LEU A 149 -14.25 1.15 -4.63
C LEU A 149 -14.71 0.83 -6.04
N ASP A 150 -15.09 1.86 -6.81
CA ASP A 150 -15.58 1.70 -8.17
C ASP A 150 -14.51 1.07 -9.07
N ARG A 151 -13.24 1.46 -8.92
CA ARG A 151 -12.12 0.85 -9.65
C ARG A 151 -11.88 -0.59 -9.25
N VAL A 152 -11.83 -0.88 -7.96
CA VAL A 152 -11.55 -2.23 -7.46
C VAL A 152 -12.67 -3.24 -7.79
N ARG A 153 -13.90 -2.76 -8.02
CA ARG A 153 -15.01 -3.58 -8.53
C ARG A 153 -14.87 -3.97 -10.00
N THR A 154 -14.00 -3.31 -10.76
CA THR A 154 -13.69 -3.69 -12.15
C THR A 154 -12.59 -4.75 -12.26
N PHE A 155 -11.85 -5.00 -11.16
CA PHE A 155 -10.81 -6.02 -11.12
C PHE A 155 -11.42 -7.43 -11.11
N ASP A 156 -10.60 -8.44 -11.41
CA ASP A 156 -11.00 -9.84 -11.27
C ASP A 156 -11.51 -10.09 -9.83
N PRO A 157 -12.80 -10.42 -9.64
CA PRO A 157 -13.40 -10.59 -8.32
C PRO A 157 -12.89 -11.83 -7.58
N GLN A 158 -12.21 -12.76 -8.26
CA GLN A 158 -11.63 -13.94 -7.64
C GLN A 158 -10.30 -13.62 -6.96
N LEU A 159 -9.60 -12.57 -7.39
CA LEU A 159 -8.29 -12.23 -6.85
C LEU A 159 -8.44 -11.31 -5.62
N PRO A 160 -7.72 -11.59 -4.52
CA PRO A 160 -7.68 -10.69 -3.39
C PRO A 160 -7.10 -9.33 -3.73
N VAL A 161 -7.45 -8.34 -2.91
CA VAL A 161 -6.97 -6.97 -3.05
C VAL A 161 -6.43 -6.48 -1.73
N LEU A 162 -5.20 -5.99 -1.74
CA LEU A 162 -4.55 -5.30 -0.63
C LEU A 162 -4.50 -3.80 -0.92
N ILE A 163 -5.02 -2.96 -0.03
CA ILE A 163 -4.85 -1.51 -0.10
C ILE A 163 -3.88 -1.09 1.01
N THR A 164 -2.90 -0.29 0.64
CA THR A 164 -1.93 0.38 1.52
C THR A 164 -2.05 1.89 1.34
N GLY A 165 -1.69 2.66 2.35
CA GLY A 165 -1.66 4.11 2.21
C GLY A 165 -1.55 4.90 3.51
N ASP A 166 -1.31 6.19 3.31
CA ASP A 166 -1.62 7.25 4.27
C ASP A 166 -2.95 7.87 3.85
N PHE A 167 -3.97 7.78 4.69
CA PHE A 167 -5.31 8.21 4.34
C PHE A 167 -5.64 9.60 4.90
N GLY A 168 -4.71 10.24 5.61
CA GLY A 168 -4.87 11.58 6.16
C GLY A 168 -6.03 11.71 7.14
N GLU A 169 -6.57 10.60 7.65
CA GLU A 169 -7.66 10.57 8.61
C GLU A 169 -7.67 9.29 9.48
N PRO A 170 -8.29 9.35 10.67
CA PRO A 170 -8.28 8.22 11.61
C PRO A 170 -9.07 7.02 11.12
N ALA A 171 -8.52 5.82 11.25
CA ALA A 171 -9.22 4.56 10.95
C ALA A 171 -10.45 4.30 11.85
N SER A 172 -10.61 5.01 12.97
CA SER A 172 -11.73 4.86 13.89
C SER A 172 -12.97 5.64 13.44
N SER A 173 -12.77 6.79 12.81
CA SER A 173 -13.80 7.83 12.60
C SER A 173 -13.75 8.51 11.23
N GLY A 174 -12.79 8.12 10.36
CA GLY A 174 -12.60 8.67 9.03
C GLY A 174 -13.74 8.33 8.05
N ILE A 175 -14.04 9.26 7.14
CA ILE A 175 -15.10 9.06 6.14
C ILE A 175 -14.69 8.06 5.06
N ALA A 176 -13.44 8.12 4.58
CA ALA A 176 -12.88 7.16 3.64
C ALA A 176 -12.82 5.75 4.26
N HIS A 177 -12.38 5.64 5.52
CA HIS A 177 -12.38 4.35 6.22
C HIS A 177 -13.81 3.75 6.29
N ARG A 178 -14.80 4.55 6.74
CA ARG A 178 -16.20 4.11 6.77
C ARG A 178 -16.72 3.71 5.40
N ARG A 179 -16.37 4.43 4.33
CA ARG A 179 -16.80 4.10 2.97
C ARG A 179 -16.21 2.77 2.49
N LEU A 180 -14.90 2.57 2.67
CA LEU A 180 -14.20 1.38 2.20
C LEU A 180 -14.55 0.12 3.00
N VAL A 181 -14.68 0.23 4.32
CA VAL A 181 -14.93 -0.91 5.22
C VAL A 181 -16.41 -1.12 5.50
N GLY A 182 -17.22 -0.06 5.58
CA GLY A 182 -18.61 -0.12 6.03
C GLY A 182 -19.56 -0.86 5.08
N THR A 183 -19.17 -1.07 3.82
CA THR A 183 -19.90 -1.92 2.87
C THR A 183 -19.67 -3.42 3.09
N GLY A 184 -18.72 -3.78 3.97
CA GLY A 184 -18.25 -5.16 4.15
C GLY A 184 -17.31 -5.66 3.05
N GLU A 185 -17.01 -4.82 2.05
CA GLU A 185 -16.16 -5.20 0.91
C GLU A 185 -14.69 -5.34 1.31
N PHE A 186 -14.21 -4.46 2.21
CA PHE A 186 -12.86 -4.51 2.76
C PHE A 186 -12.85 -4.73 4.25
N ARG A 187 -11.78 -5.38 4.71
CA ARG A 187 -11.51 -5.63 6.13
C ARG A 187 -10.22 -4.90 6.52
N ASP A 188 -10.26 -4.18 7.63
CA ASP A 188 -9.08 -3.49 8.18
C ASP A 188 -8.13 -4.52 8.79
N THR A 189 -6.91 -4.62 8.25
CA THR A 189 -5.94 -5.63 8.69
C THR A 189 -5.59 -5.45 10.16
N TRP A 190 -5.54 -4.21 10.66
CA TRP A 190 -5.32 -3.97 12.08
C TRP A 190 -6.47 -4.53 12.91
N ARG A 191 -7.73 -4.33 12.53
CA ARG A 191 -8.87 -4.81 13.33
C ARG A 191 -8.93 -6.34 13.38
N GLU A 192 -8.72 -6.99 12.24
CA GLU A 192 -8.87 -8.46 12.10
C GLU A 192 -7.64 -9.28 12.48
N ALA A 193 -6.48 -8.65 12.70
CA ALA A 193 -5.27 -9.38 13.03
C ALA A 193 -5.45 -10.26 14.28
N ILE A 194 -5.03 -11.53 14.17
CA ILE A 194 -5.05 -12.49 15.29
C ILE A 194 -4.14 -12.00 16.41
N THR A 195 -2.95 -11.51 16.04
CA THR A 195 -1.98 -10.93 16.97
C THR A 195 -1.69 -9.49 16.59
N LYS A 196 -1.58 -8.62 17.60
CA LYS A 196 -1.36 -7.18 17.41
C LYS A 196 -0.17 -6.74 18.25
N GLY A 197 0.69 -5.91 17.67
CA GLY A 197 1.64 -5.11 18.45
C GLY A 197 0.93 -4.03 19.27
N PRO A 198 1.67 -3.25 20.06
CA PRO A 198 1.11 -2.11 20.79
C PRO A 198 0.41 -1.12 19.83
N GLU A 199 -0.80 -0.68 20.19
CA GLU A 199 -1.49 0.35 19.42
C GLU A 199 -0.98 1.74 19.79
N VAL A 200 -0.36 2.40 18.82
CA VAL A 200 0.10 3.80 18.91
C VAL A 200 -0.41 4.57 17.71
N GLY A 201 -0.38 5.90 17.77
CA GLY A 201 -0.65 6.72 16.58
C GLY A 201 0.43 6.50 15.53
N THR A 202 0.04 6.45 14.26
CA THR A 202 1.01 6.24 13.17
C THR A 202 1.77 7.51 12.82
N PHE A 203 1.20 8.69 13.10
CA PHE A 203 1.85 9.98 12.87
C PHE A 203 2.38 10.59 14.18
N HIS A 204 3.69 10.80 14.27
CA HIS A 204 4.37 11.23 15.50
C HIS A 204 5.23 12.48 15.35
N ARG A 205 5.35 13.07 14.16
CA ARG A 205 6.04 14.36 13.93
C ARG A 205 7.46 14.39 14.50
N TYR A 206 8.19 13.28 14.39
CA TYR A 206 9.52 13.10 14.97
C TYR A 206 9.62 13.19 16.52
N ARG A 207 8.50 13.18 17.24
CA ARG A 207 8.49 13.28 18.73
C ARG A 207 8.42 11.92 19.42
N GLY A 208 8.08 10.87 18.67
CA GLY A 208 7.69 9.58 19.21
C GLY A 208 6.28 9.61 19.79
N ALA A 209 5.49 8.56 19.55
CA ALA A 209 4.16 8.46 20.15
C ALA A 209 4.22 7.66 21.45
N VAL A 210 3.69 8.24 22.52
CA VAL A 210 3.20 7.51 23.69
C VAL A 210 1.73 7.16 23.43
N GLY A 211 1.34 5.91 23.71
CA GLY A 211 0.13 5.26 23.18
C GLY A 211 -1.20 6.03 23.27
N GLY A 212 -2.19 5.58 22.49
CA GLY A 212 -3.51 6.23 22.38
C GLY A 212 -3.67 7.23 21.21
N GLY A 213 -2.71 7.30 20.30
CA GLY A 213 -2.82 8.09 19.06
C GLY A 213 -3.63 7.39 17.96
N GLU A 214 -4.11 8.16 16.99
CA GLU A 214 -4.91 7.65 15.88
C GLU A 214 -4.04 7.06 14.74
N ARG A 215 -4.53 5.97 14.13
CA ARG A 215 -3.94 5.39 12.93
C ARG A 215 -4.48 6.11 11.70
N ILE A 216 -3.66 6.93 11.05
CA ILE A 216 -3.99 7.56 9.76
C ILE A 216 -3.38 6.80 8.59
N ASP A 217 -2.37 5.99 8.87
CA ASP A 217 -1.81 4.99 7.98
C ASP A 217 -2.48 3.65 8.29
N TRP A 218 -3.11 3.03 7.30
CA TRP A 218 -3.80 1.77 7.50
C TRP A 218 -3.75 0.88 6.26
N MET A 219 -4.06 -0.39 6.45
CA MET A 219 -4.07 -1.38 5.38
C MET A 219 -5.42 -2.09 5.38
N LEU A 220 -5.97 -2.30 4.19
CA LEU A 220 -7.24 -3.01 4.00
C LEU A 220 -7.03 -4.22 3.11
N VAL A 221 -7.81 -5.27 3.35
CA VAL A 221 -7.79 -6.48 2.54
C VAL A 221 -9.19 -6.92 2.14
N ARG A 222 -9.34 -7.39 0.90
CA ARG A 222 -10.54 -8.01 0.33
C ARG A 222 -10.18 -9.40 -0.22
N GLY A 223 -11.13 -10.33 -0.20
CA GLY A 223 -10.96 -11.68 -0.75
C GLY A 223 -10.34 -12.68 0.24
N ALA A 224 -9.85 -13.81 -0.29
CA ALA A 224 -9.37 -14.97 0.48
C ALA A 224 -7.99 -14.79 1.13
N MET A 225 -7.84 -13.73 1.95
CA MET A 225 -6.65 -13.44 2.74
C MET A 225 -7.01 -13.21 4.22
N ARG A 226 -6.28 -13.86 5.11
CA ARG A 226 -6.40 -13.73 6.57
C ARG A 226 -5.24 -12.92 7.12
N THR A 227 -5.53 -11.99 8.04
CA THR A 227 -4.48 -11.24 8.73
C THR A 227 -4.02 -11.99 9.99
N LEU A 228 -2.77 -12.45 10.00
CA LEU A 228 -2.18 -13.15 11.14
C LEU A 228 -1.65 -12.20 12.20
N ARG A 229 -0.95 -11.17 11.75
CA ARG A 229 -0.27 -10.21 12.61
C ARG A 229 -0.42 -8.81 12.03
N ALA A 230 -0.62 -7.82 12.89
CA ALA A 230 -0.47 -6.41 12.55
C ALA A 230 0.41 -5.71 13.59
N GLU A 231 1.28 -4.82 13.13
CA GLU A 231 2.24 -4.11 13.96
C GLU A 231 2.46 -2.69 13.44
N ILE A 232 2.56 -1.74 14.37
CA ILE A 232 3.06 -0.39 14.11
C ILE A 232 4.50 -0.38 14.61
N VAL A 233 5.46 -0.23 13.70
CA VAL A 233 6.88 -0.40 14.03
C VAL A 233 7.45 0.90 14.58
N THR A 234 7.58 1.00 15.90
CA THR A 234 8.06 2.20 16.61
C THR A 234 9.58 2.37 16.61
N TYR A 235 10.22 2.14 15.46
CA TYR A 235 11.67 2.12 15.32
C TYR A 235 12.28 3.52 15.30
N ALA A 236 13.39 3.69 16.02
CA ALA A 236 14.24 4.87 16.02
C ALA A 236 15.70 4.46 16.26
N GLU A 237 16.64 5.25 15.74
CA GLU A 237 18.08 5.08 15.97
C GLU A 237 18.62 6.33 16.66
N ASN A 238 19.15 6.18 17.87
CA ASN A 238 19.71 7.30 18.65
C ASN A 238 18.74 8.49 18.82
N GLY A 239 17.43 8.22 18.87
CA GLY A 239 16.38 9.25 18.95
C GLY A 239 15.98 9.86 17.61
N GLU A 240 16.57 9.43 16.50
CA GLU A 240 16.20 9.84 15.14
C GLU A 240 15.24 8.82 14.50
N TYR A 241 14.22 9.34 13.82
CA TYR A 241 13.22 8.51 13.15
C TYR A 241 13.43 8.54 11.63
N PRO A 242 13.12 7.43 10.93
CA PRO A 242 13.22 7.35 9.47
C PRO A 242 12.17 8.24 8.75
N SER A 243 11.08 8.57 9.43
CA SER A 243 9.99 9.41 8.94
C SER A 243 9.28 10.07 10.13
N ASP A 244 8.38 11.01 9.88
CA ASP A 244 7.41 11.50 10.88
C ASP A 244 6.22 10.54 11.08
N HIS A 245 6.17 9.47 10.30
CA HIS A 245 5.25 8.35 10.44
C HIS A 245 5.97 7.06 10.88
N TYR A 246 5.28 6.22 11.65
CA TYR A 246 5.65 4.83 11.86
C TYR A 246 5.07 3.96 10.74
N PRO A 247 5.85 3.02 10.17
CA PRO A 247 5.31 2.07 9.22
C PRO A 247 4.35 1.09 9.90
N VAL A 248 3.31 0.70 9.16
CA VAL A 248 2.37 -0.35 9.55
C VAL A 248 2.68 -1.61 8.74
N ILE A 249 2.84 -2.73 9.44
CA ILE A 249 3.06 -4.06 8.86
C ILE A 249 1.85 -4.93 9.13
N ALA A 250 1.41 -5.65 8.11
CA ALA A 250 0.47 -6.76 8.25
C ALA A 250 1.09 -8.02 7.65
N GLN A 251 1.01 -9.13 8.36
CA GLN A 251 1.33 -10.46 7.85
C GLN A 251 0.03 -11.12 7.40
N LEU A 252 -0.03 -11.45 6.11
CA LEU A 252 -1.20 -12.04 5.48
C LEU A 252 -0.92 -13.48 5.07
N GLU A 253 -1.94 -14.31 5.14
CA GLU A 253 -1.94 -15.68 4.64
C GLU A 253 -3.12 -15.87 3.69
N TRP A 254 -2.95 -16.74 2.69
CA TRP A 254 -4.05 -17.20 1.86
C TRP A 254 -5.00 -18.09 2.65
N GLN A 255 -6.29 -17.80 2.63
CA GLN A 255 -7.26 -18.70 3.26
C GLN A 255 -7.36 -20.01 2.47
N SER A 256 -7.24 -21.14 3.18
CA SER A 256 -7.37 -22.48 2.63
C SER A 256 -8.75 -22.68 1.99
N GLY A 257 -8.78 -22.99 0.69
CA GLY A 257 -10.01 -23.17 -0.09
C GLY A 257 -9.86 -22.82 -1.57
N ASP A 258 -8.84 -22.04 -1.93
CA ASP A 258 -8.70 -21.47 -3.28
C ASP A 258 -7.54 -22.07 -4.10
N ARG A 259 -7.15 -23.32 -3.83
CA ARG A 259 -6.34 -24.08 -4.81
C ARG A 259 -7.33 -24.63 -5.83
N ARG A 260 -7.57 -23.91 -6.92
CA ARG A 260 -8.13 -24.55 -8.10
C ARG A 260 -6.97 -25.03 -8.95
N ASP A 261 -6.82 -26.35 -8.99
CA ASP A 261 -5.99 -27.05 -9.96
C ASP A 261 -6.27 -26.47 -11.35
N HIS A 262 -5.23 -25.92 -11.99
CA HIS A 262 -5.19 -25.92 -13.45
C HIS A 262 -4.95 -27.36 -13.90
N GLY A 263 -5.99 -28.18 -13.74
CA GLY A 263 -6.08 -29.51 -14.32
C GLY A 263 -6.05 -29.34 -15.83
N VAL A 264 -4.92 -29.70 -16.43
CA VAL A 264 -4.85 -30.04 -17.84
C VAL A 264 -5.83 -31.19 -18.04
N HIS A 265 -7.03 -30.87 -18.54
CA HIS A 265 -7.96 -31.87 -19.02
C HIS A 265 -7.31 -32.55 -20.22
N GLY A 266 -6.68 -33.70 -19.96
CA GLY A 266 -6.50 -34.73 -20.97
C GLY A 266 -7.88 -35.16 -21.45
N GLN A 267 -8.20 -34.81 -22.69
CA GLN A 267 -9.28 -35.49 -23.40
C GLN A 267 -8.71 -36.79 -23.94
N GLY A 268 -9.08 -37.88 -23.26
CA GLY A 268 -9.06 -39.22 -23.81
C GLY A 268 -10.48 -39.77 -23.75
N GLU A 269 -11.14 -39.86 -24.90
CA GLU A 269 -12.24 -40.77 -25.22
C GLU A 269 -12.23 -40.95 -26.74
N SER A 270 -12.68 -42.04 -27.35
CA SER A 270 -12.69 -43.47 -27.07
C SER A 270 -13.16 -44.12 -28.38
N SER A 271 -12.70 -45.33 -28.66
CA SER A 271 -13.37 -46.38 -29.46
C SER A 271 -14.27 -45.98 -30.65
N GLY A 272 -13.77 -46.19 -31.87
CA GLY A 272 -14.57 -46.50 -33.04
C GLY A 272 -14.38 -47.97 -33.43
N HIS A 273 -15.40 -48.80 -33.19
CA HIS A 273 -15.53 -50.13 -33.77
C HIS A 273 -16.95 -50.22 -34.33
N GLU A 274 -17.08 -50.32 -35.65
CA GLU A 274 -18.08 -51.18 -36.30
C GLU A 274 -17.89 -51.19 -37.83
N ARG A 275 -17.76 -52.42 -38.34
CA ARG A 275 -17.84 -52.93 -39.74
C ARG A 275 -16.59 -52.87 -40.61
#